data_AF-A0A5T7Y2V1-F1
#
_entry.id   AF-A0A5T7Y2V1-F1
#
_cell.length_a   1.000
_cell.length_b   1.000
_cell.length_c   1.000
_cell.angle_alpha   90.00
_cell.angle_beta   90.00
_cell.angle_gamma   90.00
#
_symmetry.space_group_name_H-M   'P 1'
#
loop_
_entity.id
_entity.type
_entity.pdbx_description
1 polymer ?
#
loop_
_entity_poly.entity_id
_entity_poly.type
_entity_poly.pdbx_seq_one_letter_code
_entity_poly.pdbx_strand_id
1 'polypeptide(L)'
;MKSMALIVAGALLLAGCAQERPLTSYDDSGLCILKGQAMGYGNTEIMPKIQAEFARRGELSISKDDCDTYIQTGKQSAQVDMQSTRDIINRSQRSQAINAIQGY
;
A
#
# COMPACT_ATOMS: atom_id res chain seq x y z
N MET A 1 -9.74 -40.03 26.23
CA MET A 1 -8.79 -39.30 25.37
C MET A 1 -9.47 -38.98 24.04
N LYS A 2 -10.27 -37.92 23.98
CA LYS A 2 -11.07 -37.58 22.78
C LYS A 2 -11.32 -36.07 22.72
N SER A 3 -10.26 -35.27 22.85
CA SER A 3 -10.43 -33.81 22.93
C SER A 3 -9.27 -32.99 22.36
N MET A 4 -8.26 -33.60 21.74
CA MET A 4 -7.07 -32.89 21.23
C MET A 4 -7.07 -32.62 19.73
N ALA A 5 -8.04 -33.13 18.97
CA ALA A 5 -8.08 -32.95 17.51
C ALA A 5 -8.74 -31.63 17.04
N LEU A 6 -9.45 -30.91 17.92
CA LEU A 6 -10.24 -29.74 17.53
C LEU A 6 -9.47 -28.40 17.57
N ILE A 7 -8.29 -28.36 18.19
CA ILE A 7 -7.56 -27.09 18.38
C ILE A 7 -6.69 -26.74 17.15
N VAL A 8 -6.26 -27.73 16.37
CA VAL A 8 -5.35 -27.50 15.22
C VAL A 8 -6.10 -26.93 14.00
N ALA A 9 -7.41 -27.18 13.88
CA ALA A 9 -8.21 -26.69 12.75
C ALA A 9 -8.60 -25.20 12.86
N GLY A 10 -8.56 -24.60 14.06
CA GLY A 10 -8.96 -23.21 14.28
C GLY A 10 -7.88 -22.17 13.92
N ALA A 11 -6.61 -22.56 13.88
CA ALA A 11 -5.50 -21.62 13.66
C ALA A 11 -5.26 -21.28 12.17
N LEU A 12 -5.75 -22.09 11.24
CA LEU A 12 -5.55 -21.88 9.80
C LEU A 12 -6.54 -20.86 9.18
N LEU A 13 -7.56 -20.43 9.93
CA LEU A 13 -8.58 -19.48 9.45
C LEU A 13 -8.24 -18.00 9.74
N LEU A 14 -7.14 -17.72 10.43
CA LEU A 14 -6.69 -16.34 10.69
C LEU A 14 -5.78 -15.77 9.58
N ALA A 15 -5.59 -16.51 8.48
CA ALA A 15 -4.86 -16.04 7.29
C ALA A 15 -5.75 -15.35 6.23
N GLY A 16 -7.02 -15.05 6.56
CA GLY A 16 -7.80 -14.00 5.89
C GLY A 16 -7.85 -12.77 6.80
N CYS A 17 -7.77 -11.51 6.36
CA CYS A 17 -8.20 -10.93 5.11
C CYS A 17 -7.45 -9.59 4.91
N ALA A 18 -6.38 -9.59 4.13
CA ALA A 18 -6.02 -8.40 3.35
C ALA A 18 -6.07 -8.84 1.88
N GLN A 19 -7.25 -9.29 1.45
CA GLN A 19 -7.46 -9.59 0.04
C GLN A 19 -7.29 -8.27 -0.70
N GLU A 20 -6.17 -8.14 -1.42
CA GLU A 20 -5.84 -6.96 -2.21
C GLU A 20 -7.07 -6.60 -3.05
N ARG A 21 -7.52 -5.35 -2.95
CA ARG A 21 -8.67 -4.88 -3.71
C ARG A 21 -8.41 -5.18 -5.19
N PRO A 22 -9.29 -5.91 -5.89
CA PRO A 22 -9.04 -6.31 -7.26
C PRO A 22 -8.86 -5.07 -8.14
N LEU A 23 -7.84 -5.06 -9.00
CA LEU A 23 -7.50 -3.90 -9.84
C LEU A 23 -8.66 -3.47 -10.76
N THR A 24 -9.53 -4.42 -11.13
CA THR A 24 -10.74 -4.18 -11.93
C THR A 24 -11.79 -3.32 -11.22
N SER A 25 -11.70 -3.18 -9.89
CA SER A 25 -12.63 -2.37 -9.09
C SER A 25 -12.24 -0.89 -8.95
N TYR A 26 -11.09 -0.50 -9.50
CA TYR A 26 -10.68 0.90 -9.59
C TYR A 26 -11.29 1.50 -10.84
N ASP A 27 -11.81 2.72 -10.75
CA ASP A 27 -12.06 3.56 -11.93
C ASP A 27 -10.73 3.99 -12.57
N ASP A 28 -10.78 4.63 -13.73
CA ASP A 28 -9.55 4.97 -14.47
C ASP A 28 -8.69 5.98 -13.72
N SER A 29 -9.31 6.98 -13.09
CA SER A 29 -8.62 7.94 -12.22
C SER A 29 -7.95 7.24 -11.03
N GLY A 30 -8.68 6.36 -10.33
CA GLY A 30 -8.16 5.57 -9.22
C GLY A 30 -7.01 4.65 -9.65
N LEU A 31 -7.07 4.06 -10.84
CA LEU A 31 -5.99 3.23 -11.39
C LEU A 31 -4.74 4.08 -11.70
N CYS A 32 -4.90 5.30 -12.23
CA CYS A 32 -3.81 6.25 -12.45
C CYS A 32 -3.17 6.70 -11.12
N ILE A 33 -3.98 7.01 -10.09
CA ILE A 33 -3.47 7.32 -8.74
C ILE A 33 -2.70 6.13 -8.16
N LEU A 34 -3.27 4.92 -8.24
CA LEU A 34 -2.65 3.70 -7.73
C LEU A 34 -1.29 3.43 -8.39
N LYS A 35 -1.19 3.61 -9.71
CA LYS A 35 0.08 3.54 -10.44
C LYS A 35 1.09 4.54 -9.89
N GLY A 36 0.68 5.79 -9.70
CA GLY A 36 1.49 6.83 -9.08
C GLY A 36 2.01 6.43 -7.70
N GLN A 37 1.13 5.97 -6.82
CA GLN A 37 1.48 5.52 -5.48
C GLN A 37 2.47 4.35 -5.51
N ALA A 38 2.22 3.34 -6.35
CA ALA A 38 3.13 2.21 -6.51
C ALA A 38 4.53 2.65 -6.98
N MET A 39 4.62 3.64 -7.88
CA MET A 39 5.90 4.25 -8.28
C MET A 39 6.56 5.00 -7.12
N GLY A 40 5.79 5.77 -6.35
CA GLY A 40 6.30 6.57 -5.23
C GLY A 40 6.83 5.72 -4.07
N TYR A 41 6.12 4.64 -3.73
CA TYR A 41 6.55 3.65 -2.73
C TYR A 41 7.67 2.72 -3.23
N GLY A 42 7.96 2.71 -4.54
CA GLY A 42 8.91 1.77 -5.13
C GLY A 42 8.40 0.32 -5.15
N ASN A 43 7.08 0.11 -5.18
CA ASN A 43 6.48 -1.22 -5.21
C ASN A 43 6.57 -1.82 -6.61
N THR A 44 7.64 -2.60 -6.84
CA THR A 44 7.91 -3.26 -8.12
C THR A 44 7.04 -4.49 -8.35
N GLU A 45 6.43 -5.08 -7.32
CA GLU A 45 5.63 -6.30 -7.43
C GLU A 45 4.26 -6.04 -8.07
N ILE A 46 3.58 -4.95 -7.68
CA ILE A 46 2.25 -4.63 -8.18
C ILE A 46 2.29 -3.95 -9.56
N MET A 47 3.42 -3.34 -9.93
CA MET A 47 3.55 -2.54 -11.15
C MET A 47 3.19 -3.31 -12.44
N PRO A 48 3.65 -4.55 -12.66
CA PRO A 48 3.25 -5.33 -13.84
C PRO A 48 1.75 -5.63 -13.87
N LYS A 49 1.12 -5.87 -12.71
CA LYS A 49 -0.32 -6.12 -12.62
C LYS A 49 -1.13 -4.87 -13.01
N ILE A 50 -0.69 -3.70 -12.55
CA ILE A 50 -1.29 -2.40 -12.92
C ILE A 50 -1.13 -2.14 -14.41
N GLN A 51 0.05 -2.38 -14.98
CA GLN A 51 0.30 -2.23 -16.43
C GLN A 51 -0.58 -3.17 -17.26
N ALA A 52 -0.74 -4.42 -16.82
CA ALA A 52 -1.65 -5.37 -17.46
C ALA A 52 -3.11 -4.89 -17.43
N GLU A 53 -3.56 -4.29 -16.32
CA GLU A 53 -4.91 -3.74 -16.23
C GLU A 53 -5.10 -2.53 -17.16
N PHE A 54 -4.12 -1.63 -17.29
CA PHE A 54 -4.16 -0.56 -18.30
C PHE A 54 -4.26 -1.13 -19.72
N ALA A 55 -3.44 -2.14 -20.04
CA ALA A 55 -3.48 -2.78 -21.36
C ALA A 55 -4.81 -3.49 -21.63
N ARG A 56 -5.41 -4.10 -20.61
CA ARG A 56 -6.73 -4.75 -20.70
C ARG A 56 -7.85 -3.75 -20.97
N ARG A 57 -7.77 -2.54 -20.39
CA ARG A 57 -8.75 -1.46 -20.63
C ARG A 57 -8.59 -0.80 -21.98
N GLY A 58 -7.34 -0.65 -22.46
CA GLY A 58 -7.04 0.05 -23.68
C GLY A 58 -7.20 1.56 -23.49
N GLU A 59 -8.23 2.15 -24.09
CA GLU A 59 -8.52 3.57 -23.95
C GLU A 59 -9.28 3.85 -22.65
N LEU A 60 -8.83 4.86 -21.92
CA LEU A 60 -9.44 5.26 -20.65
C LEU A 60 -10.58 6.24 -20.89
N SER A 61 -11.52 6.28 -19.96
CA SER A 61 -12.59 7.28 -19.93
C SER A 61 -12.12 8.70 -19.62
N ILE A 62 -10.86 8.86 -19.19
CA ILE A 62 -10.22 10.14 -18.90
C ILE A 62 -9.12 10.44 -19.92
N SER A 63 -8.78 11.73 -20.06
CA SER A 63 -7.69 12.12 -20.94
C SER A 63 -6.34 11.58 -20.45
N LYS A 64 -5.39 11.46 -21.38
CA LYS A 64 -4.02 11.08 -21.05
C LYS A 64 -3.40 12.06 -20.06
N ASP A 65 -3.62 13.36 -20.26
CA ASP A 65 -3.06 14.42 -19.42
C ASP A 65 -3.63 14.37 -17.99
N ASP A 66 -4.92 14.07 -17.84
CA ASP A 66 -5.54 13.85 -16.53
C ASP A 66 -4.95 12.63 -15.84
N CYS A 67 -4.79 11.51 -16.56
CA CYS A 67 -4.18 10.31 -15.99
C CYS A 67 -2.72 10.57 -15.56
N ASP A 68 -1.94 11.28 -16.36
CA ASP A 68 -0.56 11.64 -16.03
C ASP A 68 -0.52 12.56 -14.79
N THR A 69 -1.47 13.49 -14.66
CA THR A 69 -1.64 14.34 -13.46
C THR A 69 -1.97 13.50 -12.22
N TYR A 70 -2.86 12.52 -12.34
CA TYR A 70 -3.22 11.63 -11.25
C TYR A 70 -2.06 10.70 -10.85
N ILE A 71 -1.26 10.24 -11.81
CA ILE A 71 -0.03 9.49 -11.55
C ILE A 71 0.96 10.35 -10.74
N GLN A 72 1.19 11.61 -11.13
CA GLN A 72 2.09 12.50 -10.37
C GLN A 72 1.56 12.77 -8.97
N THR A 73 0.25 13.02 -8.84
CA THR A 73 -0.41 13.22 -7.54
C THR A 73 -0.22 11.99 -6.64
N GLY A 74 -0.49 10.79 -7.15
CA GLY A 74 -0.32 9.54 -6.40
C GLY A 74 1.13 9.31 -5.97
N LYS A 75 2.09 9.61 -6.86
CA LYS A 75 3.52 9.49 -6.57
C LYS A 75 3.96 10.46 -5.47
N GLN A 76 3.54 11.72 -5.56
CA GLN A 76 3.86 12.74 -4.57
C GLN A 76 3.25 12.39 -3.21
N SER A 77 1.98 11.95 -3.17
CA SER A 77 1.32 11.50 -1.94
C SER A 77 2.12 10.40 -1.25
N ALA A 78 2.52 9.36 -1.99
CA ALA A 78 3.31 8.27 -1.43
C ALA A 78 4.66 8.75 -0.85
N GLN A 79 5.33 9.68 -1.51
CA GLN A 79 6.58 10.24 -1.02
C GLN A 79 6.40 11.07 0.26
N VAL A 80 5.32 11.87 0.35
CA VAL A 80 4.96 12.61 1.56
C VAL A 80 4.65 11.65 2.71
N ASP A 81 3.87 10.60 2.46
CA ASP A 81 3.52 9.58 3.46
C ASP A 81 4.77 8.87 3.98
N MET A 82 5.70 8.50 3.09
CA MET A 82 6.98 7.91 3.48
C MET A 82 7.83 8.86 4.32
N GLN A 83 7.88 10.15 3.97
CA GLN A 83 8.62 11.15 4.72
C GLN A 83 8.03 11.35 6.12
N SER A 84 6.70 11.53 6.20
CA SER A 84 5.97 11.67 7.46
C SER A 84 6.22 10.46 8.37
N THR A 85 6.15 9.25 7.82
CA THR A 85 6.44 8.02 8.56
C THR A 85 7.88 8.01 9.10
N ARG A 86 8.86 8.40 8.28
CA ARG A 86 10.26 8.51 8.71
C ARG A 86 10.45 9.53 9.83
N ASP A 87 9.80 10.68 9.73
CA ASP A 87 9.89 11.74 10.73
C ASP A 87 9.29 11.32 12.07
N ILE A 88 8.16 10.60 12.05
CA ILE A 88 7.53 10.02 13.23
C ILE A 88 8.47 9.00 13.89
N ILE A 89 9.08 8.10 13.11
CA ILE A 89 10.04 7.11 13.62
C ILE A 89 11.24 7.81 14.26
N ASN A 90 11.82 8.81 13.60
CA ASN A 90 12.98 9.54 14.11
C ASN A 90 12.64 10.25 15.44
N ARG A 91 11.51 10.96 15.49
CA ARG A 91 11.04 11.60 16.72
C ARG A 91 10.83 10.59 17.84
N SER A 92 10.23 9.43 17.54
CA SER A 92 10.03 8.36 18.51
C SER A 92 11.36 7.81 19.05
N GLN A 93 12.33 7.53 18.19
CA GLN A 93 13.66 7.06 18.58
C GLN A 93 14.40 8.09 19.45
N ARG A 94 14.32 9.38 19.09
CA ARG A 94 14.90 10.46 19.90
C ARG A 94 14.27 10.53 21.28
N SER A 95 12.95 10.43 21.39
CA SER A 95 12.27 10.41 22.69
C SER A 95 12.68 9.21 23.55
N GLN A 96 12.79 8.02 22.95
CA GLN A 96 13.26 6.81 23.66
C GLN A 96 14.69 6.98 24.17
N ALA A 97 15.59 7.53 23.35
CA ALA A 97 16.98 7.81 23.75
C ALA A 97 17.05 8.82 24.90
N ILE A 98 16.23 9.87 24.89
CA ILE A 98 16.17 10.85 25.99
C ILE A 98 15.68 10.20 27.29
N ASN A 99 14.62 9.40 27.23
CA ASN A 99 14.08 8.71 28.41
C ASN A 99 15.12 7.75 29.02
N ALA A 100 15.84 7.02 28.17
CA ALA A 100 16.91 6.11 28.62
C ALA A 100 18.09 6.84 29.30
N ILE A 101 18.43 8.06 28.87
CA ILE A 101 19.46 8.89 29.52
C ILE A 101 18.96 9.46 30.85
N GLN A 102 17.68 9.84 30.92
CA GLN A 102 17.09 10.49 32.10
C GLN A 102 16.60 9.48 33.16
N GLY A 103 16.57 8.18 32.85
CA GLY A 103 16.21 7.12 33.80
C GLY A 103 14.72 7.04 34.13
N TYR A 104 13.85 7.50 33.21
CA TYR A 104 12.41 7.29 33.26
C TYR A 104 12.00 5.91 32.74
#